data_AF-A0A950Z6L5-F1
#
_entry.id   AF-A0A950Z6L5-F1
#
_cell.length_a   1.000
_cell.length_b   1.000
_cell.length_c   1.000
_cell.angle_alpha   90.00
_cell.angle_beta   90.00
_cell.angle_gamma   90.00
#
_symmetry.space_group_name_H-M   'P 1'
#
loop_
_entity.id
_entity.type
_entity.pdbx_description
1 polymer ?
#
loop_
_entity_poly.entity_id
_entity_poly.type
_entity_poly.pdbx_seq_one_letter_code
_entity_poly.pdbx_strand_id
1 'polypeptide(L)'
;MRLHAAYSVFLSLIASTLPLSASAGTAAFTDPAGGQHFIWVDTNQHIQQLYWNGQAYGEQDLTAAAGAVSVMVGTGIGAFVDPSSSAQHFVFIGSDQHLHQIFFWNQAWGGTDFTNETGAPVPATGSGTATFIDPAGGQHFVWVDTNQHIQQLYWNGQAYGEQDLTAAAGAVSVMVGTGISAFVDPSSSAQHFVFIGSDQHVHQIVWNQTWSGTDFTAATAAPVPAGGALSIGGQQSGSQLPIFAPQSTTTLYAACNDQDGPIPYCNLTLQAGYYDNTNGHTHTNMQAPLSEISPGSGRSDGSGNLVVTLTTTRVGHQETIYECDTDHNICSVNDYLVGFSGLVLVNGSAQAILVGATPYHGNDNYYNHWMTTNALVGLSDTISAFLGAHPGQGQVALNDMALPYGGVFDLNRNWTSPHVSHDFGTAADVRGNTAQAAIPVSLQEQYRQTCLQNGAIDARIEYATPGDTDGYVQDPRRHIHCRWAY
;
A
#
# COMPACT_ATOMS: atom_id res chain seq x y z
N MET A 1 -15.32 -27.36 -11.49
CA MET A 1 -14.03 -26.84 -11.99
C MET A 1 -13.48 -25.98 -10.87
N ARG A 2 -12.44 -26.45 -10.16
CA ARG A 2 -12.06 -25.98 -8.82
C ARG A 2 -11.12 -24.78 -8.92
N LEU A 3 -11.50 -23.64 -8.34
CA LEU A 3 -10.58 -22.57 -7.94
C LEU A 3 -9.95 -22.96 -6.60
N HIS A 4 -8.62 -23.03 -6.53
CA HIS A 4 -7.89 -23.14 -5.28
C HIS A 4 -7.59 -21.72 -4.78
N ALA A 5 -8.06 -21.43 -3.57
CA ALA A 5 -7.63 -20.29 -2.77
C ALA A 5 -6.16 -20.50 -2.36
N ALA A 6 -5.30 -19.52 -2.61
CA ALA A 6 -3.95 -19.48 -2.06
C ALA A 6 -4.01 -18.85 -0.66
N TYR A 7 -3.85 -19.70 0.36
CA TYR A 7 -3.76 -19.35 1.76
C TYR A 7 -2.47 -18.55 2.02
N SER A 8 -2.55 -17.39 2.69
CA SER A 8 -1.41 -16.80 3.40
C SER A 8 -1.57 -17.07 4.89
N VAL A 9 -0.83 -18.07 5.40
CA VAL A 9 -0.64 -18.29 6.83
C VAL A 9 0.68 -17.59 7.20
N PHE A 10 0.63 -16.55 8.03
CA PHE A 10 1.82 -16.07 8.72
C PHE A 10 2.28 -17.17 9.70
N LEU A 11 3.20 -18.03 9.26
CA LEU A 11 3.91 -18.91 10.15
C LEU A 11 5.08 -18.11 10.74
N SER A 12 4.91 -17.64 11.97
CA SER A 12 6.03 -17.14 12.79
C SER A 12 6.96 -18.33 13.07
N LEU A 13 7.95 -18.56 12.21
CA LEU A 13 9.10 -19.39 12.56
C LEU A 13 9.96 -18.56 13.51
N ILE A 14 9.95 -18.98 14.78
CA ILE A 14 10.98 -18.62 15.74
C ILE A 14 12.31 -19.18 15.21
N ALA A 15 13.03 -18.39 14.43
CA ALA A 15 14.45 -18.58 14.23
C ALA A 15 15.13 -18.18 15.55
N SER A 16 15.73 -19.17 16.20
CA SER A 16 16.52 -19.00 17.41
C SER A 16 17.64 -17.98 17.19
N THR A 17 17.63 -16.94 18.02
CA THR A 17 18.72 -16.02 18.37
C THR A 17 19.90 -15.95 17.39
N LEU A 18 19.76 -15.15 16.33
CA LEU A 18 20.89 -14.50 15.66
C LEU A 18 20.59 -13.00 15.63
N PRO A 19 21.46 -12.13 16.18
CA PRO A 19 21.19 -10.70 16.21
C PRO A 19 21.27 -10.17 14.77
N LEU A 20 20.13 -9.72 14.22
CA LEU A 20 20.11 -8.80 13.09
C LEU A 20 20.84 -7.54 13.54
N SER A 21 21.98 -7.23 12.90
CA SER A 21 22.64 -5.95 13.09
C SER A 21 21.74 -4.84 12.54
N ALA A 22 21.60 -3.74 13.28
CA ALA A 22 20.63 -2.68 13.08
C ALA A 22 20.81 -1.80 11.80
N SER A 23 21.29 -2.35 10.69
CA SER A 23 21.38 -1.62 9.40
C SER A 23 21.47 -2.52 8.16
N ALA A 24 21.06 -3.79 8.22
CA ALA A 24 21.08 -4.65 7.03
C ALA A 24 20.01 -4.16 6.04
N GLY A 25 20.40 -3.77 4.82
CA GLY A 25 19.46 -3.35 3.79
C GLY A 25 18.42 -4.43 3.50
N THR A 26 17.14 -4.03 3.46
CA THR A 26 16.02 -4.91 3.12
C THR A 26 15.17 -4.27 2.05
N ALA A 27 14.63 -5.08 1.14
CA ALA A 27 13.65 -4.66 0.16
C ALA A 27 12.59 -5.75 -0.04
N ALA A 28 11.43 -5.40 -0.57
CA ALA A 28 10.42 -6.36 -0.97
C ALA A 28 9.63 -5.83 -2.17
N PHE A 29 9.21 -6.73 -3.06
CA PHE A 29 8.35 -6.40 -4.20
C PHE A 29 7.48 -7.61 -4.58
N THR A 30 6.43 -7.32 -5.35
CA THR A 30 5.59 -8.34 -6.00
C THR A 30 5.87 -8.29 -7.50
N ASP A 31 6.08 -9.44 -8.14
CA ASP A 31 6.24 -9.52 -9.59
C ASP A 31 4.88 -9.45 -10.33
N PRO A 32 4.86 -9.19 -11.65
CA PRO A 32 3.60 -9.18 -12.43
C PRO A 32 2.83 -10.51 -12.45
N ALA A 33 3.46 -11.62 -12.08
CA ALA A 33 2.82 -12.93 -11.95
C ALA A 33 2.24 -13.18 -10.54
N GLY A 34 2.35 -12.21 -9.63
CA GLY A 34 1.88 -12.31 -8.24
C GLY A 34 2.86 -13.03 -7.31
N GLY A 35 4.10 -13.27 -7.75
CA GLY A 35 5.19 -13.78 -6.93
C GLY A 35 5.64 -12.73 -5.91
N GLN A 36 5.79 -13.13 -4.65
CA GLN A 36 6.30 -12.27 -3.58
C GLN A 36 7.79 -12.47 -3.43
N HIS A 37 8.56 -11.38 -3.30
CA HIS A 37 10.00 -11.41 -3.14
C HIS A 37 10.43 -10.59 -1.92
N PHE A 38 11.27 -11.18 -1.07
CA PHE A 38 11.80 -10.58 0.15
C PHE A 38 13.33 -10.64 0.11
N ILE A 39 13.96 -9.48 0.29
CA ILE A 39 15.39 -9.28 0.05
C ILE A 39 16.05 -8.82 1.34
N TRP A 40 17.19 -9.41 1.68
CA TRP A 40 18.01 -8.99 2.82
C TRP A 40 19.49 -9.16 2.54
N VAL A 41 20.31 -8.38 3.25
CA VAL A 41 21.77 -8.60 3.34
C VAL A 41 22.07 -9.58 4.46
N ASP A 42 22.76 -10.69 4.16
CA ASP A 42 23.15 -11.68 5.16
C ASP A 42 24.43 -11.29 5.93
N THR A 43 24.88 -12.17 6.84
CA THR A 43 26.10 -11.93 7.65
C THR A 43 27.39 -11.98 6.84
N ASN A 44 27.37 -12.47 5.59
CA ASN A 44 28.48 -12.46 4.65
C ASN A 44 28.41 -11.27 3.68
N GLN A 45 27.45 -10.36 3.88
CA GLN A 45 27.21 -9.19 3.05
C GLN A 45 26.74 -9.59 1.63
N HIS A 46 26.07 -10.72 1.51
CA HIS A 46 25.43 -11.17 0.28
C HIS A 46 23.96 -10.77 0.26
N ILE A 47 23.45 -10.47 -0.93
CA ILE A 47 22.04 -10.16 -1.17
C ILE A 47 21.32 -11.49 -1.35
N GLN A 48 20.45 -11.82 -0.39
CA GLN A 48 19.62 -13.01 -0.45
C GLN A 48 18.20 -12.65 -0.88
N GLN A 49 17.54 -13.60 -1.53
CA GLN A 49 16.14 -13.49 -1.93
C GLN A 49 15.36 -14.73 -1.49
N LEU A 50 14.28 -14.50 -0.75
CA LEU A 50 13.20 -15.45 -0.52
C LEU A 50 12.08 -15.11 -1.50
N TYR A 51 11.62 -16.07 -2.29
CA TYR A 51 10.59 -15.82 -3.31
C TYR A 51 9.50 -16.89 -3.32
N TRP A 52 8.27 -16.48 -3.62
CA TRP A 52 7.15 -17.39 -3.84
C TRP A 52 6.99 -17.70 -5.34
N ASN A 53 7.11 -18.98 -5.72
CA ASN A 53 7.04 -19.40 -7.12
C ASN A 53 5.64 -19.84 -7.59
N GLY A 54 4.59 -19.53 -6.83
CA GLY A 54 3.23 -20.01 -7.08
C GLY A 54 2.90 -21.36 -6.43
N GLN A 55 3.88 -22.09 -5.88
CA GLN A 55 3.69 -23.41 -5.24
C GLN A 55 4.39 -23.53 -3.88
N ALA A 56 5.60 -22.99 -3.75
CA ALA A 56 6.41 -23.02 -2.54
C ALA A 56 7.31 -21.79 -2.46
N TYR A 57 7.83 -21.53 -1.26
CA TYR A 57 8.92 -20.58 -1.09
C TYR A 57 10.24 -21.22 -1.51
N GLY A 58 11.03 -20.48 -2.29
CA GLY A 58 12.43 -20.77 -2.60
C GLY A 58 13.34 -19.69 -2.05
N GLU A 59 14.63 -20.00 -1.89
CA GLU A 59 15.67 -19.08 -1.43
C GLU A 59 16.85 -19.12 -2.39
N GLN A 60 17.50 -17.97 -2.62
CA GLN A 60 18.70 -17.88 -3.44
C GLN A 60 19.60 -16.70 -3.06
N ASP A 61 20.91 -16.92 -3.20
CA ASP A 61 21.96 -15.91 -3.06
C ASP A 61 22.19 -15.20 -4.41
N LEU A 62 21.75 -13.95 -4.50
CA LEU A 62 21.84 -13.14 -5.70
C LEU A 62 23.26 -12.65 -5.96
N THR A 63 24.03 -12.37 -4.90
CA THR A 63 25.42 -11.94 -5.02
C THR A 63 26.25 -13.04 -5.67
N ALA A 64 26.10 -14.29 -5.23
CA ALA A 64 26.76 -15.44 -5.82
C ALA A 64 26.23 -15.75 -7.23
N ALA A 65 24.91 -15.70 -7.44
CA ALA A 65 24.31 -16.00 -8.75
C ALA A 65 24.77 -15.03 -9.85
N ALA A 66 24.96 -13.75 -9.52
CA ALA A 66 25.43 -12.72 -10.44
C ALA A 66 26.95 -12.59 -10.51
N GLY A 67 27.70 -13.22 -9.59
CA GLY A 67 29.14 -13.01 -9.44
C GLY A 67 29.50 -11.58 -9.01
N ALA A 68 28.62 -10.94 -8.24
CA ALA A 68 28.75 -9.56 -7.82
C ALA A 68 29.66 -9.40 -6.58
N VAL A 69 30.11 -8.17 -6.31
CA VAL A 69 30.84 -7.85 -5.08
C VAL A 69 29.91 -7.85 -3.87
N SER A 70 30.46 -8.09 -2.68
CA SER A 70 29.70 -8.02 -1.42
C SER A 70 29.23 -6.60 -1.12
N VAL A 71 28.09 -6.48 -0.43
CA VAL A 71 27.47 -5.22 -0.03
C VAL A 71 28.29 -4.51 1.05
N MET A 72 28.37 -3.19 0.99
CA MET A 72 28.97 -2.39 2.05
C MET A 72 28.15 -2.46 3.34
N VAL A 73 28.82 -2.60 4.48
CA VAL A 73 28.15 -2.57 5.79
C VAL A 73 27.54 -1.20 6.03
N GLY A 74 26.29 -1.15 6.48
CA GLY A 74 25.62 0.11 6.81
C GLY A 74 24.84 0.76 5.66
N THR A 75 24.77 0.12 4.49
CA THR A 75 24.07 0.69 3.31
C THR A 75 22.76 -0.02 3.01
N GLY A 76 21.86 0.69 2.33
CA GLY A 76 20.58 0.15 1.86
C GLY A 76 20.69 -0.67 0.57
N ILE A 77 19.58 -1.31 0.19
CA ILE A 77 19.36 -1.93 -1.12
C ILE A 77 18.08 -1.33 -1.71
N GLY A 78 18.16 -0.92 -2.98
CA GLY A 78 16.98 -0.64 -3.80
C GLY A 78 16.62 -1.88 -4.62
N ALA A 79 15.33 -2.16 -4.79
CA ALA A 79 14.87 -3.24 -5.66
C ALA A 79 13.62 -2.82 -6.43
N PHE A 80 13.49 -3.29 -7.66
CA PHE A 80 12.28 -3.14 -8.47
C PHE A 80 12.16 -4.26 -9.49
N VAL A 81 10.95 -4.45 -9.98
CA VAL A 81 10.66 -5.28 -11.16
C VAL A 81 10.22 -4.38 -12.31
N ASP A 82 10.80 -4.58 -13.48
CA ASP A 82 10.32 -3.93 -14.70
C ASP A 82 8.99 -4.57 -15.12
N PRO A 83 7.87 -3.83 -15.07
CA PRO A 83 6.55 -4.40 -15.35
C PRO A 83 6.39 -4.85 -16.80
N SER A 84 7.20 -4.32 -17.73
CA SER A 84 7.12 -4.66 -19.16
C SER A 84 7.82 -5.96 -19.52
N SER A 85 8.85 -6.33 -18.76
CA SER A 85 9.75 -7.44 -19.06
C SER A 85 9.81 -8.50 -17.95
N SER A 86 9.23 -8.21 -16.79
CA SER A 86 9.39 -8.96 -15.53
C SER A 86 10.85 -9.09 -15.08
N ALA A 87 11.74 -8.23 -15.57
CA ALA A 87 13.14 -8.22 -15.18
C ALA A 87 13.27 -7.69 -13.75
N GLN A 88 14.08 -8.36 -12.94
CA GLN A 88 14.33 -7.94 -11.56
C GLN A 88 15.62 -7.15 -11.50
N HIS A 89 15.64 -6.08 -10.72
CA HIS A 89 16.79 -5.20 -10.55
C HIS A 89 17.02 -4.93 -9.07
N PHE A 90 18.28 -4.97 -8.66
CA PHE A 90 18.74 -4.76 -7.29
C PHE A 90 19.93 -3.83 -7.32
N VAL A 91 19.87 -2.71 -6.61
CA VAL A 91 20.93 -1.70 -6.57
C VAL A 91 21.46 -1.54 -5.17
N PHE A 92 22.78 -1.58 -5.04
CA PHE A 92 23.46 -1.58 -3.77
C PHE A 92 24.82 -0.87 -3.88
N ILE A 93 25.37 -0.53 -2.73
CA ILE A 93 26.73 0.01 -2.64
C ILE A 93 27.67 -1.15 -2.34
N GLY A 94 28.65 -1.35 -3.21
CA GLY A 94 29.64 -2.42 -3.08
C GLY A 94 30.67 -2.14 -2.00
N SER A 95 31.33 -3.19 -1.52
CA SER A 95 32.50 -3.11 -0.62
C SER A 95 33.67 -2.29 -1.19
N ASP A 96 33.66 -2.02 -2.49
CA ASP A 96 34.58 -1.14 -3.23
C ASP A 96 34.13 0.34 -3.27
N GLN A 97 33.03 0.70 -2.60
CA GLN A 97 32.40 2.04 -2.62
C GLN A 97 31.88 2.46 -3.99
N HIS A 98 31.54 1.50 -4.85
CA HIS A 98 30.87 1.78 -6.12
C HIS A 98 29.37 1.50 -6.02
N LEU A 99 28.59 2.11 -6.91
CA LEU A 99 27.19 1.77 -7.12
C LEU A 99 27.13 0.56 -8.06
N HIS A 100 26.48 -0.51 -7.62
CA HIS A 100 26.34 -1.74 -8.39
C HIS A 100 24.88 -2.08 -8.62
N GLN A 101 24.63 -2.81 -9.71
CA GLN A 101 23.37 -3.47 -9.99
C GLN A 101 23.57 -4.98 -10.11
N ILE A 102 22.66 -5.74 -9.52
CA ILE A 102 22.35 -7.12 -9.93
C ILE A 102 21.03 -7.09 -10.67
N PHE A 103 20.92 -7.87 -11.74
CA PHE A 103 19.68 -8.00 -12.49
C PHE A 103 19.40 -9.44 -12.90
N PHE A 104 18.12 -9.75 -13.08
CA PHE A 104 17.64 -10.98 -13.70
C PHE A 104 16.95 -10.64 -15.02
N TRP A 105 17.56 -11.07 -16.12
CA TRP A 105 17.07 -10.81 -17.47
C TRP A 105 17.29 -12.05 -18.34
N ASN A 106 16.32 -12.40 -19.20
CA ASN A 106 16.41 -13.57 -20.08
C ASN A 106 16.82 -14.88 -19.37
N GLN A 107 16.25 -15.12 -18.19
CA GLN A 107 16.53 -16.31 -17.36
C GLN A 107 17.98 -16.42 -16.85
N ALA A 108 18.73 -15.33 -16.85
CA ALA A 108 20.09 -15.28 -16.34
C ALA A 108 20.26 -14.15 -15.33
N TRP A 109 21.07 -14.42 -14.30
CA TRP A 109 21.57 -13.41 -13.38
C TRP A 109 22.79 -12.72 -14.00
N GLY A 110 22.85 -11.40 -13.86
CA GLY A 110 23.98 -10.59 -14.26
C GLY A 110 24.25 -9.49 -13.25
N GLY A 111 25.41 -8.85 -13.37
CA GLY A 111 25.82 -7.74 -12.53
C GLY A 111 26.57 -6.67 -13.32
N THR A 112 26.44 -5.43 -12.86
CA THR A 112 27.04 -4.24 -13.47
C THR A 112 27.59 -3.32 -12.38
N ASP A 113 28.82 -2.85 -12.57
CA ASP A 113 29.39 -1.75 -11.79
C ASP A 113 29.05 -0.43 -12.48
N PHE A 114 28.00 0.25 -11.99
CA PHE A 114 27.52 1.49 -12.60
C PHE A 114 28.53 2.63 -12.46
N THR A 115 29.26 2.70 -11.35
CA THR A 115 30.29 3.73 -11.16
C THR A 115 31.36 3.61 -12.23
N ASN A 116 31.88 2.41 -12.49
CA ASN A 116 32.90 2.20 -13.52
C ASN A 116 32.34 2.36 -14.95
N GLU A 117 31.12 1.90 -15.22
CA GLU A 117 30.54 1.97 -16.57
C GLU A 117 30.24 3.41 -17.00
N THR A 118 29.74 4.23 -16.06
CA THR A 118 29.20 5.56 -16.37
C THR A 118 30.12 6.71 -15.94
N GLY A 119 31.07 6.44 -15.05
CA GLY A 119 31.87 7.48 -14.40
C GLY A 119 31.09 8.31 -13.38
N ALA A 120 29.91 7.84 -12.96
CA ALA A 120 29.08 8.53 -11.97
C ALA A 120 29.81 8.70 -10.62
N PRO A 121 29.49 9.75 -9.83
CA PRO A 121 30.10 9.99 -8.53
C PRO A 121 29.96 8.80 -7.58
N VAL A 122 31.02 8.54 -6.80
CA VAL A 122 31.03 7.45 -5.82
C VAL A 122 30.07 7.73 -4.64
N PRO A 123 29.31 6.73 -4.17
CA PRO A 123 28.51 6.85 -2.96
C PRO A 123 29.31 7.17 -1.69
N ALA A 124 28.70 7.91 -0.77
CA ALA A 124 29.23 8.12 0.58
C ALA A 124 29.14 6.83 1.42
N THR A 125 30.08 6.68 2.36
CA THR A 125 30.02 5.56 3.31
C THR A 125 28.75 5.63 4.16
N GLY A 126 28.00 4.52 4.22
CA GLY A 126 26.76 4.44 5.00
C GLY A 126 25.59 5.24 4.42
N SER A 127 25.66 5.66 3.15
CA SER A 127 24.50 6.27 2.48
C SER A 127 23.43 5.23 2.12
N GLY A 128 22.17 5.64 2.15
CA GLY A 128 21.08 4.88 1.55
C GLY A 128 21.08 4.94 0.02
N THR A 129 20.39 3.98 -0.61
CA THR A 129 20.04 3.99 -2.04
C THR A 129 18.52 3.97 -2.19
N ALA A 130 18.02 4.48 -3.31
CA ALA A 130 16.61 4.37 -3.70
C ALA A 130 16.50 4.12 -5.20
N THR A 131 15.39 3.50 -5.63
CA THR A 131 15.16 3.15 -7.03
C THR A 131 13.68 3.22 -7.39
N PHE A 132 13.36 3.63 -8.61
CA PHE A 132 12.01 3.58 -9.16
C PHE A 132 12.04 3.45 -10.68
N ILE A 133 10.89 3.08 -11.27
CA ILE A 133 10.64 3.14 -12.71
C ILE A 133 9.63 4.25 -12.96
N ASP A 134 9.89 5.12 -13.94
CA ASP A 134 8.94 6.16 -14.35
C ASP A 134 7.84 5.60 -15.30
N PRO A 135 6.72 6.31 -15.50
CA PRO A 135 5.66 5.86 -16.41
C PRO A 135 6.09 5.64 -17.88
N ALA A 136 7.21 6.21 -18.30
CA ALA A 136 7.79 6.02 -19.64
C ALA A 136 8.71 4.79 -19.71
N GLY A 137 8.90 4.05 -18.60
CA GLY A 137 9.79 2.91 -18.51
C GLY A 137 11.25 3.27 -18.21
N GLY A 138 11.53 4.53 -17.89
CA GLY A 138 12.85 4.98 -17.44
C GLY A 138 13.19 4.38 -16.09
N GLN A 139 14.39 3.81 -15.96
CA GLN A 139 14.88 3.24 -14.70
C GLN A 139 15.72 4.28 -13.96
N HIS A 140 15.46 4.51 -12.68
CA HIS A 140 16.13 5.53 -11.88
C HIS A 140 16.83 4.89 -10.68
N PHE A 141 18.09 5.26 -10.48
CA PHE A 141 18.96 4.79 -9.42
C PHE A 141 19.50 6.00 -8.66
N VAL A 142 19.26 6.05 -7.37
CA VAL A 142 19.50 7.24 -6.54
C VAL A 142 20.40 6.87 -5.37
N TRP A 143 21.39 7.71 -5.10
CA TRP A 143 22.29 7.56 -3.96
C TRP A 143 22.75 8.93 -3.44
N VAL A 144 23.46 8.91 -2.32
CA VAL A 144 24.12 10.10 -1.77
C VAL A 144 25.62 9.98 -2.02
N ASP A 145 26.22 10.97 -2.67
CA ASP A 145 27.66 10.99 -2.96
C ASP A 145 28.49 11.46 -1.76
N THR A 146 29.82 11.41 -1.90
CA THR A 146 30.77 11.87 -0.87
C THR A 146 30.70 13.37 -0.54
N ASN A 147 30.03 14.20 -1.34
CA ASN A 147 29.73 15.60 -1.04
C ASN A 147 28.39 15.77 -0.31
N GLN A 148 27.73 14.66 0.04
CA GLN A 148 26.40 14.63 0.61
C GLN A 148 25.32 15.19 -0.34
N HIS A 149 25.54 15.08 -1.65
CA HIS A 149 24.58 15.43 -2.68
C HIS A 149 23.79 14.20 -3.11
N ILE A 150 22.53 14.41 -3.48
CA ILE A 150 21.66 13.39 -4.03
C ILE A 150 21.96 13.29 -5.51
N GLN A 151 22.49 12.14 -5.92
CA GLN A 151 22.76 11.84 -7.33
C GLN A 151 21.69 10.91 -7.89
N GLN A 152 21.43 11.06 -9.18
CA GLN A 152 20.61 10.14 -9.95
C GLN A 152 21.37 9.66 -11.18
N LEU A 153 21.39 8.34 -11.36
CA LEU A 153 21.68 7.70 -12.63
C LEU A 153 20.34 7.21 -13.20
N TYR A 154 20.06 7.49 -14.46
CA TYR A 154 18.82 7.07 -15.09
C TYR A 154 19.05 6.50 -16.48
N TRP A 155 18.28 5.47 -16.82
CA TRP A 155 18.24 4.89 -18.16
C TRP A 155 17.08 5.48 -18.96
N ASN A 156 17.38 6.09 -20.11
CA ASN A 156 16.36 6.73 -20.97
C ASN A 156 15.90 5.88 -22.16
N GLY A 157 16.21 4.58 -22.16
CA GLY A 157 15.95 3.69 -23.29
C GLY A 157 17.07 3.62 -24.34
N GLN A 158 18.09 4.49 -24.26
CA GLN A 158 19.22 4.53 -25.20
C GLN A 158 20.58 4.59 -24.52
N ALA A 159 20.71 5.39 -23.47
CA ALA A 159 21.94 5.59 -22.71
C ALA A 159 21.64 5.92 -21.25
N TYR A 160 22.65 5.75 -20.40
CA TYR A 160 22.62 6.27 -19.04
C TYR A 160 22.89 7.77 -19.03
N GLY A 161 22.10 8.51 -18.25
CA GLY A 161 22.36 9.90 -17.88
C GLY A 161 22.61 10.01 -16.37
N GLU A 162 23.40 11.00 -15.96
CA GLU A 162 23.72 11.28 -14.56
C GLU A 162 23.36 12.74 -14.22
N GLN A 163 22.82 12.97 -13.02
CA GLN A 163 22.41 14.29 -12.55
C GLN A 163 22.62 14.44 -11.03
N ASP A 164 23.18 15.58 -10.63
CA ASP A 164 23.20 16.07 -9.24
C ASP A 164 21.89 16.80 -8.93
N LEU A 165 21.01 16.14 -8.19
CA LEU A 165 19.68 16.65 -7.86
C LEU A 165 19.74 17.73 -6.79
N THR A 166 20.69 17.64 -5.86
CA THR A 166 20.89 18.65 -4.81
C THR A 166 21.26 19.99 -5.43
N ALA A 167 22.21 20.00 -6.38
CA ALA A 167 22.59 21.19 -7.11
C ALA A 167 21.47 21.69 -8.03
N ALA A 168 20.80 20.79 -8.75
CA ALA A 168 19.73 21.17 -9.67
C ALA A 168 18.54 21.86 -8.98
N ALA A 169 18.19 21.41 -7.77
CA ALA A 169 17.11 21.99 -6.98
C ALA A 169 17.55 23.14 -6.04
N GLY A 170 18.87 23.37 -5.90
CA GLY A 170 19.41 24.30 -4.91
C GLY A 170 19.09 23.87 -3.47
N ALA A 171 19.02 22.57 -3.21
CA ALA A 171 18.65 22.00 -1.93
C ALA A 171 19.83 21.95 -0.94
N VAL A 172 19.53 21.72 0.35
CA VAL A 172 20.56 21.49 1.37
C VAL A 172 21.17 20.09 1.20
N SER A 173 22.43 19.92 1.64
CA SER A 173 23.10 18.61 1.64
C SER A 173 22.44 17.63 2.62
N VAL A 174 22.54 16.34 2.31
CA VAL A 174 21.98 15.24 3.10
C VAL A 174 22.76 15.04 4.40
N MET A 175 22.07 14.79 5.50
CA MET A 175 22.69 14.40 6.77
C MET A 175 23.40 13.05 6.66
N VAL A 176 24.66 13.00 7.09
CA VAL A 176 25.48 11.78 7.13
C VAL A 176 24.78 10.67 7.92
N GLY A 177 24.80 9.44 7.38
CA GLY A 177 24.21 8.26 8.03
C GLY A 177 22.68 8.20 7.99
N THR A 178 22.04 9.02 7.15
CA THR A 178 20.59 8.96 6.92
C THR A 178 20.27 8.33 5.56
N GLY A 179 19.05 7.82 5.45
CA GLY A 179 18.53 7.23 4.21
C GLY A 179 17.93 8.27 3.28
N ILE A 180 17.67 7.85 2.04
CA ILE A 180 16.90 8.60 1.06
C ILE A 180 15.73 7.73 0.59
N SER A 181 14.61 8.37 0.26
CA SER A 181 13.52 7.73 -0.48
C SER A 181 13.27 8.47 -1.78
N ALA A 182 12.90 7.72 -2.81
CA ALA A 182 12.52 8.26 -4.10
C ALA A 182 11.27 7.53 -4.63
N PHE A 183 10.35 8.26 -5.24
CA PHE A 183 9.17 7.72 -5.89
C PHE A 183 8.74 8.61 -7.05
N VAL A 184 7.93 8.05 -7.95
CA VAL A 184 7.28 8.79 -9.02
C VAL A 184 5.78 8.84 -8.77
N ASP A 185 5.18 10.00 -8.99
CA ASP A 185 3.73 10.11 -9.10
C ASP A 185 3.34 9.67 -10.53
N PRO A 186 2.64 8.54 -10.71
CA PRO A 186 2.33 8.02 -12.03
C PRO A 186 1.34 8.91 -12.80
N SER A 187 0.55 9.73 -12.11
CA SER A 187 -0.47 10.58 -12.75
C SER A 187 0.14 11.83 -13.39
N SER A 188 1.20 12.36 -12.80
CA SER A 188 1.89 13.57 -13.25
C SER A 188 3.26 13.32 -13.84
N SER A 189 3.78 12.09 -13.69
CA SER A 189 5.20 11.73 -13.92
C SER A 189 6.18 12.57 -13.09
N ALA A 190 5.71 13.23 -12.03
CA ALA A 190 6.57 13.99 -11.14
C ALA A 190 7.44 13.05 -10.31
N GLN A 191 8.73 13.33 -10.22
CA GLN A 191 9.69 12.55 -9.44
C GLN A 191 9.91 13.24 -8.10
N HIS A 192 9.85 12.48 -7.01
CA HIS A 192 9.95 12.98 -5.66
C HIS A 192 11.09 12.29 -4.93
N PHE A 193 11.92 13.08 -4.26
CA PHE A 193 13.08 12.60 -3.49
C PHE A 193 13.00 13.21 -2.10
N VAL A 194 12.92 12.37 -1.07
CA VAL A 194 12.74 12.81 0.32
C VAL A 194 13.93 12.36 1.15
N PHE A 195 14.49 13.28 1.94
CA PHE A 195 15.72 13.06 2.68
C PHE A 195 15.76 13.91 3.96
N ILE A 196 16.69 13.57 4.86
CA ILE A 196 17.00 14.39 6.02
C ILE A 196 18.14 15.34 5.67
N GLY A 197 17.88 16.64 5.75
CA GLY A 197 18.88 17.68 5.50
C GLY A 197 19.90 17.77 6.62
N SER A 198 21.05 18.37 6.33
CA SER A 198 22.09 18.70 7.33
C SER A 198 21.61 19.63 8.46
N ASP A 199 20.46 20.27 8.28
CA ASP A 199 19.70 21.05 9.27
C ASP A 199 18.76 20.19 10.15
N GLN A 200 18.76 18.86 9.98
CA GLN A 200 17.86 17.89 10.64
C GLN A 200 16.39 18.01 10.22
N HIS A 201 16.09 18.73 9.14
CA HIS A 201 14.73 18.82 8.63
C HIS A 201 14.47 17.75 7.57
N VAL A 202 13.18 17.44 7.36
CA VAL A 202 12.74 16.62 6.22
C VAL A 202 12.60 17.54 5.03
N HIS A 203 13.35 17.25 3.96
CA HIS A 203 13.31 17.98 2.71
C HIS A 203 12.77 17.11 1.58
N GLN A 204 12.13 17.74 0.62
CA GLN A 204 11.74 17.12 -0.64
C GLN A 204 12.35 17.88 -1.81
N ILE A 205 12.98 17.16 -2.73
CA ILE A 205 13.25 17.61 -4.09
C ILE A 205 12.17 17.04 -5.01
N VAL A 206 11.63 17.87 -5.90
CA VAL A 206 10.65 17.46 -6.91
C VAL A 206 11.13 17.86 -8.30
N TRP A 207 11.05 16.92 -9.23
CA TRP A 207 11.04 17.20 -10.67
C TRP A 207 9.60 17.23 -11.16
N ASN A 208 9.14 18.39 -11.60
CA ASN A 208 7.89 18.54 -12.34
C ASN A 208 8.11 19.57 -13.45
N GLN A 209 8.75 19.13 -14.53
CA GLN A 209 9.26 19.95 -15.65
C GLN A 209 10.38 20.94 -15.24
N THR A 210 10.47 21.28 -13.97
CA THR A 210 11.53 22.06 -13.33
C THR A 210 11.86 21.43 -11.99
N TRP A 211 13.11 21.58 -11.55
CA TRP A 211 13.55 21.16 -10.23
C TRP A 211 13.11 22.19 -9.18
N SER A 212 12.61 21.68 -8.05
CA SER A 212 12.26 22.51 -6.89
C SER A 212 12.58 21.76 -5.60
N GLY A 213 12.94 22.52 -4.56
CA GLY A 213 13.19 22.00 -3.22
C GLY A 213 12.21 22.61 -2.20
N THR A 214 11.71 21.80 -1.27
CA THR A 214 10.84 22.24 -0.18
C THR A 214 11.31 21.65 1.15
N ASP A 215 11.44 22.49 2.17
CA ASP A 215 11.60 22.07 3.57
C ASP A 215 10.22 21.77 4.16
N PHE A 216 9.90 20.49 4.30
CA PHE A 216 8.61 20.04 4.84
C PHE A 216 8.50 20.31 6.34
N THR A 217 9.59 20.17 7.09
CA THR A 217 9.60 20.44 8.53
C THR A 217 9.26 21.90 8.80
N ALA A 218 9.86 22.84 8.06
CA ALA A 218 9.55 24.26 8.19
C ALA A 218 8.14 24.60 7.67
N ALA A 219 7.73 24.03 6.53
CA ALA A 219 6.42 24.30 5.93
C ALA A 219 5.24 23.85 6.81
N THR A 220 5.43 22.80 7.61
CA THR A 220 4.37 22.18 8.43
C THR A 220 4.51 22.42 9.93
N ALA A 221 5.65 22.95 10.38
CA ALA A 221 6.05 23.00 11.79
C ALA A 221 6.08 21.61 12.47
N ALA A 222 6.32 20.55 11.69
CA ALA A 222 6.50 19.20 12.21
C ALA A 222 7.75 19.09 13.11
N PRO A 223 7.77 18.16 14.08
CA PRO A 223 8.98 17.87 14.84
C PRO A 223 10.13 17.40 13.94
N VAL A 224 11.37 17.75 14.30
CA VAL A 224 12.57 17.23 13.63
C VAL A 224 12.72 15.72 13.88
N PRO A 225 13.09 14.91 12.89
CA PRO A 225 13.35 13.49 13.08
C PRO A 225 14.50 13.23 14.05
N ALA A 226 14.34 12.24 14.93
CA ALA A 226 15.44 11.72 15.73
C ALA A 226 16.38 10.95 14.79
N GLY A 227 17.55 11.50 14.49
CA GLY A 227 18.49 11.01 13.47
C GLY A 227 18.56 9.48 13.34
N GLY A 228 18.02 8.96 12.25
CA GLY A 228 17.89 7.54 11.94
C GLY A 228 17.56 7.32 10.46
N ALA A 229 17.53 6.05 10.03
CA ALA A 229 17.19 5.69 8.66
C ALA A 229 15.77 6.16 8.29
N LEU A 230 15.66 6.96 7.24
CA LEU A 230 14.38 7.36 6.67
C LEU A 230 13.81 6.19 5.87
N SER A 231 12.79 5.50 6.39
CA SER A 231 12.00 4.54 5.62
C SER A 231 10.72 5.22 5.14
N ILE A 232 10.62 5.49 3.85
CA ILE A 232 9.35 5.85 3.21
C ILE A 232 9.04 4.71 2.25
N GLY A 233 7.95 3.99 2.52
CA GLY A 233 7.41 3.00 1.60
C GLY A 233 6.80 3.70 0.40
N GLY A 234 7.54 3.79 -0.70
CA GLY A 234 6.95 4.08 -2.00
C GLY A 234 6.02 2.92 -2.37
N GLN A 235 4.75 3.20 -2.62
CA GLN A 235 3.90 2.25 -3.33
C GLN A 235 4.47 2.13 -4.75
N GLN A 236 5.28 1.09 -5.01
CA GLN A 236 5.46 0.62 -6.39
C GLN A 236 4.13 0.03 -6.81
N SER A 237 3.38 0.80 -7.62
CA SER A 237 2.08 0.38 -8.16
C SER A 237 2.31 -0.79 -9.13
N GLY A 238 2.25 -2.02 -8.62
CA GLY A 238 1.83 -3.12 -9.45
C GLY A 238 0.33 -2.93 -9.71
N SER A 239 -0.06 -2.61 -10.95
CA SER A 239 -1.44 -2.48 -11.46
C SER A 239 -2.53 -2.39 -10.39
N GLN A 240 -2.48 -1.38 -9.52
CA GLN A 240 -3.60 -1.10 -8.63
C GLN A 240 -4.55 -0.19 -9.40
N LEU A 241 -5.79 -0.66 -9.53
CA LEU A 241 -6.88 0.17 -10.02
C LEU A 241 -6.92 1.48 -9.24
N PRO A 242 -7.18 2.64 -9.89
CA PRO A 242 -7.43 3.88 -9.18
C PRO A 242 -8.52 3.68 -8.12
N ILE A 243 -8.31 4.19 -6.91
CA ILE A 243 -9.29 4.10 -5.83
C ILE A 243 -9.85 5.48 -5.51
N PHE A 244 -11.18 5.57 -5.50
CA PHE A 244 -11.91 6.78 -5.15
C PHE A 244 -12.65 6.55 -3.84
N ALA A 245 -12.56 7.53 -2.93
CA ALA A 245 -13.25 7.44 -1.65
C ALA A 245 -14.77 7.29 -1.86
N PRO A 246 -15.49 6.50 -1.06
CA PRO A 246 -16.94 6.40 -1.14
C PRO A 246 -17.61 7.76 -0.95
N GLN A 247 -18.69 8.02 -1.69
CA GLN A 247 -19.45 9.28 -1.67
C GLN A 247 -18.60 10.53 -1.94
N SER A 248 -17.55 10.39 -2.76
CA SER A 248 -16.69 11.50 -3.16
C SER A 248 -17.00 11.95 -4.58
N THR A 249 -16.58 13.17 -4.89
CA THR A 249 -16.72 13.75 -6.22
C THR A 249 -15.33 14.09 -6.75
N THR A 250 -14.98 13.54 -7.91
CA THR A 250 -13.68 13.77 -8.55
C THR A 250 -13.86 14.22 -9.99
N THR A 251 -13.13 15.26 -10.38
CA THR A 251 -13.07 15.70 -11.78
C THR A 251 -12.07 14.84 -12.54
N LEU A 252 -12.50 14.28 -13.67
CA LEU A 252 -11.71 13.45 -14.56
C LEU A 252 -11.79 14.00 -15.99
N TYR A 253 -10.99 13.42 -16.89
CA TYR A 253 -11.05 13.68 -18.32
C TYR A 253 -11.38 12.36 -19.04
N ALA A 254 -12.48 12.36 -19.79
CA ALA A 254 -12.73 11.36 -20.82
C ALA A 254 -11.98 11.80 -22.08
N ALA A 255 -11.31 10.87 -22.75
CA ALA A 255 -10.42 11.19 -23.86
C ALA A 255 -10.66 10.23 -25.03
N CYS A 256 -10.86 10.82 -26.21
CA CYS A 256 -10.80 10.06 -27.43
C CYS A 256 -9.32 9.90 -27.82
N ASN A 257 -8.84 8.66 -27.94
CA ASN A 257 -7.48 8.35 -28.35
C ASN A 257 -7.49 7.30 -29.46
N ASP A 258 -6.61 7.45 -30.45
CA ASP A 258 -6.21 6.38 -31.36
C ASP A 258 -4.74 5.99 -31.12
N GLN A 259 -4.19 5.18 -32.03
CA GLN A 259 -2.80 4.72 -32.00
C GLN A 259 -1.76 5.84 -32.19
N ASP A 260 -2.18 7.01 -32.68
CA ASP A 260 -1.35 8.17 -33.00
C ASP A 260 -1.53 9.33 -31.99
N GLY A 261 -2.55 9.25 -31.12
CA GLY A 261 -2.74 10.14 -29.97
C GLY A 261 -4.19 10.60 -29.75
N PRO A 262 -4.40 11.69 -28.98
CA PRO A 262 -5.73 12.23 -28.75
C PRO A 262 -6.38 12.75 -30.04
N ILE A 263 -7.64 12.38 -30.27
CA ILE A 263 -8.41 12.86 -31.42
C ILE A 263 -9.26 14.07 -31.00
N PRO A 264 -9.06 15.25 -31.61
CA PRO A 264 -9.83 16.45 -31.28
C PRO A 264 -11.31 16.36 -31.65
N TYR A 265 -12.16 16.95 -30.81
CA TYR A 265 -13.57 17.22 -31.11
C TYR A 265 -14.48 16.01 -31.40
N CYS A 266 -14.21 14.87 -30.77
CA CYS A 266 -15.00 13.64 -30.87
C CYS A 266 -16.22 13.63 -29.95
N ASN A 267 -17.26 12.91 -30.35
CA ASN A 267 -18.45 12.68 -29.54
C ASN A 267 -18.26 11.45 -28.64
N LEU A 268 -18.19 11.68 -27.33
CA LEU A 268 -18.03 10.64 -26.32
C LEU A 268 -19.37 10.34 -25.62
N THR A 269 -19.58 9.06 -25.28
CA THR A 269 -20.62 8.60 -24.36
C THR A 269 -19.99 7.82 -23.22
N LEU A 270 -20.51 8.02 -22.01
CA LEU A 270 -19.95 7.49 -20.78
C LEU A 270 -21.06 6.83 -19.97
N GLN A 271 -20.80 5.61 -19.51
CA GLN A 271 -21.73 4.86 -18.69
C GLN A 271 -20.99 4.18 -17.54
N ALA A 272 -21.42 4.43 -16.31
CA ALA A 272 -20.91 3.71 -15.15
C ALA A 272 -21.44 2.26 -15.13
N GLY A 273 -20.63 1.35 -14.60
CA GLY A 273 -20.98 -0.03 -14.31
C GLY A 273 -20.28 -0.51 -13.04
N TYR A 274 -20.59 -1.73 -12.61
CA TYR A 274 -19.94 -2.35 -11.46
C TYR A 274 -19.72 -3.85 -11.66
N TYR A 275 -18.79 -4.40 -10.87
CA TYR A 275 -18.53 -5.84 -10.82
C TYR A 275 -19.15 -6.44 -9.57
N ASP A 276 -20.04 -7.41 -9.80
CA ASP A 276 -20.57 -8.29 -8.75
C ASP A 276 -19.44 -9.08 -8.06
N ASN A 277 -19.68 -9.45 -6.81
CA ASN A 277 -18.81 -10.30 -6.00
C ASN A 277 -17.37 -9.77 -5.76
N THR A 278 -17.24 -8.45 -5.59
CA THR A 278 -15.96 -7.80 -5.27
C THR A 278 -15.98 -7.20 -3.86
N ASN A 279 -14.80 -6.84 -3.33
CA ASN A 279 -14.61 -6.32 -1.97
C ASN A 279 -15.23 -7.20 -0.86
N GLY A 280 -15.21 -8.52 -1.04
CA GLY A 280 -15.76 -9.44 -0.05
C GLY A 280 -17.27 -9.66 -0.12
N HIS A 281 -18.04 -8.91 -0.91
CA HIS A 281 -19.43 -9.26 -1.18
C HIS A 281 -19.49 -10.56 -1.99
N THR A 282 -20.39 -11.49 -1.65
CA THR A 282 -20.61 -12.74 -2.40
C THR A 282 -22.08 -12.95 -2.79
N HIS A 283 -22.75 -11.87 -3.19
CA HIS A 283 -24.14 -11.85 -3.61
C HIS A 283 -24.39 -10.90 -4.79
N THR A 284 -25.44 -11.19 -5.57
CA THR A 284 -25.76 -10.47 -6.84
C THR A 284 -27.23 -10.05 -6.96
N ASN A 285 -28.08 -10.37 -5.97
CA ASN A 285 -29.54 -10.34 -6.14
C ASN A 285 -30.22 -8.97 -5.89
N MET A 286 -29.46 -7.89 -5.69
CA MET A 286 -29.97 -6.52 -5.60
C MET A 286 -29.03 -5.58 -6.34
N GLN A 287 -29.56 -4.78 -7.26
CA GLN A 287 -28.78 -3.77 -7.96
C GLN A 287 -28.10 -2.86 -6.94
N ALA A 288 -26.77 -2.94 -6.88
CA ALA A 288 -25.97 -2.02 -6.08
C ALA A 288 -26.26 -0.58 -6.52
N PRO A 289 -26.30 0.40 -5.59
CA PRO A 289 -26.14 1.78 -5.96
C PRO A 289 -24.95 1.92 -6.91
N LEU A 290 -25.13 2.65 -8.00
CA LEU A 290 -24.13 2.84 -9.04
C LEU A 290 -23.55 4.25 -8.97
N SER A 291 -22.25 4.38 -9.18
CA SER A 291 -21.61 5.70 -9.24
C SER A 291 -22.12 6.47 -10.45
N GLU A 292 -22.16 7.80 -10.32
CA GLU A 292 -22.64 8.68 -11.39
C GLU A 292 -21.46 9.31 -12.11
N ILE A 293 -21.47 9.27 -13.45
CA ILE A 293 -20.52 9.99 -14.30
C ILE A 293 -21.28 11.08 -15.07
N SER A 294 -20.83 12.33 -14.96
CA SER A 294 -21.54 13.47 -15.55
C SER A 294 -20.58 14.50 -16.19
N PRO A 295 -20.85 14.99 -17.42
CA PRO A 295 -21.95 14.58 -18.27
C PRO A 295 -21.74 13.15 -18.81
N GLY A 296 -22.83 12.37 -18.95
CA GLY A 296 -22.77 11.02 -19.52
C GLY A 296 -22.56 10.99 -21.05
N SER A 297 -22.46 12.15 -21.69
CA SER A 297 -22.04 12.29 -23.09
C SER A 297 -21.62 13.73 -23.35
N GLY A 298 -20.77 13.94 -24.35
CA GLY A 298 -20.33 15.27 -24.72
C GLY A 298 -19.36 15.26 -25.88
N ARG A 299 -19.14 16.44 -26.45
CA ARG A 299 -18.11 16.63 -27.47
C ARG A 299 -16.82 17.09 -26.80
N SER A 300 -15.72 16.40 -27.08
CA SER A 300 -14.41 16.76 -26.56
C SER A 300 -13.88 18.07 -27.15
N ASP A 301 -12.87 18.65 -26.53
CA ASP A 301 -12.25 19.91 -26.95
C ASP A 301 -11.17 19.70 -28.04
N GLY A 302 -10.43 20.77 -28.35
CA GLY A 302 -9.35 20.74 -29.34
C GLY A 302 -8.14 19.88 -28.96
N SER A 303 -8.09 19.42 -27.71
CA SER A 303 -7.08 18.48 -27.20
C SER A 303 -7.62 17.06 -27.08
N GLY A 304 -8.87 16.82 -27.52
CA GLY A 304 -9.51 15.50 -27.44
C GLY A 304 -10.10 15.16 -26.07
N ASN A 305 -10.15 16.12 -25.15
CA ASN A 305 -10.61 15.89 -23.77
C ASN A 305 -12.04 16.39 -23.52
N LEU A 306 -12.81 15.63 -22.76
CA LEU A 306 -14.09 16.02 -22.18
C LEU A 306 -13.97 15.99 -20.66
N VAL A 307 -14.16 17.15 -20.02
CA VAL A 307 -14.19 17.25 -18.56
C VAL A 307 -15.45 16.58 -18.03
N VAL A 308 -15.26 15.63 -17.11
CA VAL A 308 -16.35 14.87 -16.49
C VAL A 308 -16.16 14.84 -14.98
N THR A 309 -17.22 14.53 -14.27
CA THR A 309 -17.27 14.43 -12.82
C THR A 309 -17.77 13.05 -12.45
N LEU A 310 -16.93 12.28 -11.76
CA LEU A 310 -17.30 11.00 -11.15
C LEU A 310 -17.77 11.26 -9.72
N THR A 311 -18.97 10.82 -9.39
CA THR A 311 -19.52 10.82 -8.04
C THR A 311 -19.73 9.38 -7.58
N THR A 312 -18.94 8.93 -6.62
CA THR A 312 -18.91 7.52 -6.21
C THR A 312 -20.04 7.16 -5.25
N THR A 313 -20.39 5.87 -5.22
CA THR A 313 -21.37 5.38 -4.26
C THR A 313 -20.77 5.23 -2.86
N ARG A 314 -21.61 4.86 -1.88
CA ARG A 314 -21.15 4.48 -0.54
C ARG A 314 -20.65 3.03 -0.49
N VAL A 315 -21.00 2.21 -1.48
CA VAL A 315 -20.65 0.79 -1.50
C VAL A 315 -19.18 0.68 -1.86
N GLY A 316 -18.43 -0.13 -1.11
CA GLY A 316 -17.04 -0.41 -1.46
C GLY A 316 -17.03 -1.62 -2.38
N HIS A 317 -16.60 -1.46 -3.63
CA HIS A 317 -16.50 -2.53 -4.62
C HIS A 317 -15.75 -2.05 -5.87
N GLN A 318 -15.45 -2.98 -6.78
CA GLN A 318 -14.88 -2.62 -8.07
C GLN A 318 -15.97 -2.10 -9.00
N GLU A 319 -15.72 -0.95 -9.60
CA GLU A 319 -16.60 -0.27 -10.53
C GLU A 319 -15.88 -0.02 -11.87
N THR A 320 -16.63 0.39 -12.88
CA THR A 320 -16.09 0.63 -14.22
C THR A 320 -16.78 1.81 -14.91
N ILE A 321 -16.08 2.45 -15.84
CA ILE A 321 -16.65 3.42 -16.78
C ILE A 321 -16.46 2.86 -18.19
N TYR A 322 -17.59 2.60 -18.85
CA TYR A 322 -17.64 2.36 -20.29
C TYR A 322 -17.58 3.71 -20.99
N GLU A 323 -16.48 3.96 -21.69
CA GLU A 323 -16.29 5.15 -22.50
C GLU A 323 -16.30 4.76 -23.97
N CYS A 324 -17.17 5.37 -24.76
CA CYS A 324 -17.24 5.13 -26.20
C CYS A 324 -17.11 6.42 -26.98
N ASP A 325 -16.20 6.41 -27.95
CA ASP A 325 -16.21 7.34 -29.05
C ASP A 325 -17.23 6.89 -30.09
N THR A 326 -18.28 7.69 -30.21
CA THR A 326 -19.41 7.42 -31.11
C THR A 326 -19.13 7.80 -32.56
N ASP A 327 -18.15 8.65 -32.82
CA ASP A 327 -17.77 9.04 -34.19
C ASP A 327 -17.00 7.90 -34.87
N HIS A 328 -16.18 7.18 -34.10
CA HIS A 328 -15.34 6.08 -34.61
C HIS A 328 -15.80 4.68 -34.18
N ASN A 329 -16.84 4.59 -33.35
CA ASN A 329 -17.39 3.34 -32.82
C ASN A 329 -16.33 2.49 -32.09
N ILE A 330 -15.54 3.17 -31.25
CA ILE A 330 -14.48 2.58 -30.42
C ILE A 330 -14.89 2.75 -28.96
N CYS A 331 -14.77 1.69 -28.15
CA CYS A 331 -15.08 1.74 -26.73
C CYS A 331 -13.92 1.21 -25.89
N SER A 332 -13.75 1.81 -24.71
CA SER A 332 -12.82 1.38 -23.67
C SER A 332 -13.56 1.11 -22.36
N VAL A 333 -12.94 0.31 -21.51
CA VAL A 333 -13.43 -0.05 -20.18
C VAL A 333 -12.38 0.44 -19.20
N ASN A 334 -12.78 1.33 -18.30
CA ASN A 334 -11.91 1.96 -17.32
C ASN A 334 -12.31 1.53 -15.93
N ASP A 335 -11.58 0.55 -15.38
CA ASP A 335 -11.87 -0.04 -14.08
C ASP A 335 -11.27 0.79 -12.94
N TYR A 336 -12.00 0.86 -11.83
CA TYR A 336 -11.60 1.56 -10.62
C TYR A 336 -12.19 0.89 -9.38
N LEU A 337 -11.70 1.26 -8.20
CA LEU A 337 -12.24 0.85 -6.91
C LEU A 337 -12.97 2.01 -6.25
N VAL A 338 -14.12 1.73 -5.65
CA VAL A 338 -14.71 2.60 -4.62
C VAL A 338 -14.32 2.05 -3.27
N GLY A 339 -13.68 2.88 -2.43
CA GLY A 339 -13.21 2.44 -1.12
C GLY A 339 -12.10 3.30 -0.53
N PHE A 340 -11.54 2.84 0.58
CA PHE A 340 -10.43 3.49 1.26
C PHE A 340 -9.13 2.75 0.98
N SER A 341 -8.07 3.50 0.65
CA SER A 341 -6.71 2.98 0.62
C SER A 341 -6.16 2.84 2.04
N GLY A 342 -5.26 1.87 2.25
CA GLY A 342 -4.49 1.77 3.50
C GLY A 342 -5.20 1.06 4.66
N LEU A 343 -6.28 0.33 4.38
CA LEU A 343 -6.81 -0.65 5.34
C LEU A 343 -5.89 -1.86 5.41
N VAL A 344 -5.70 -2.37 6.62
CA VAL A 344 -4.86 -3.52 6.93
C VAL A 344 -5.70 -4.65 7.50
N LEU A 345 -5.37 -5.88 7.12
CA LEU A 345 -6.00 -7.08 7.65
C LEU A 345 -5.63 -7.25 9.13
N VAL A 346 -6.63 -7.42 9.97
CA VAL A 346 -6.48 -7.79 11.38
C VAL A 346 -6.41 -9.30 11.48
N ASN A 347 -5.25 -9.82 11.90
CA ASN A 347 -5.04 -11.25 12.08
C ASN A 347 -5.41 -11.69 13.50
N GLY A 348 -5.89 -12.94 13.63
CA GLY A 348 -6.04 -13.58 14.92
C GLY A 348 -4.70 -13.74 15.64
N SER A 349 -4.73 -13.74 16.96
CA SER A 349 -3.55 -13.85 17.81
C SER A 349 -3.83 -14.76 19.03
N ALA A 350 -2.81 -14.99 19.85
CA ALA A 350 -2.98 -15.68 21.12
C ALA A 350 -3.95 -14.95 22.07
N GLN A 351 -4.10 -13.62 21.93
CA GLN A 351 -4.95 -12.77 22.76
C GLN A 351 -6.32 -12.50 22.14
N ALA A 352 -6.46 -12.63 20.82
CA ALA A 352 -7.67 -12.27 20.09
C ALA A 352 -8.04 -13.33 19.05
N ILE A 353 -9.27 -13.82 19.10
CA ILE A 353 -9.82 -14.71 18.06
C ILE A 353 -10.77 -13.92 17.16
N LEU A 354 -10.76 -14.23 15.86
CA LEU A 354 -11.65 -13.60 14.89
C LEU A 354 -12.94 -14.41 14.78
N VAL A 355 -14.07 -13.73 14.74
CA VAL A 355 -15.42 -14.31 14.64
C VAL A 355 -16.31 -13.44 13.75
N GLY A 356 -17.48 -13.93 13.35
CA GLY A 356 -18.44 -13.13 12.58
C GLY A 356 -18.40 -13.35 11.07
N ALA A 357 -17.63 -14.33 10.58
CA ALA A 357 -17.72 -14.76 9.18
C ALA A 357 -19.17 -15.08 8.77
N THR A 358 -19.63 -14.52 7.66
CA THR A 358 -20.99 -14.75 7.14
C THR A 358 -20.99 -15.29 5.70
N PRO A 359 -22.04 -16.01 5.27
CA PRO A 359 -22.11 -16.58 3.92
C PRO A 359 -22.13 -15.58 2.77
N TYR A 360 -22.47 -14.32 3.06
CA TYR A 360 -22.54 -13.25 2.07
C TYR A 360 -21.26 -12.43 2.00
N HIS A 361 -20.32 -12.71 2.91
CA HIS A 361 -18.99 -12.11 2.95
C HIS A 361 -17.91 -13.19 2.95
N GLY A 362 -18.04 -14.16 2.04
CA GLY A 362 -17.03 -15.19 1.78
C GLY A 362 -16.90 -16.31 2.80
N ASN A 363 -17.74 -16.39 3.84
CA ASN A 363 -17.63 -17.36 4.95
C ASN A 363 -16.23 -17.39 5.59
N ASP A 364 -15.50 -16.28 5.54
CA ASP A 364 -14.14 -16.18 6.04
C ASP A 364 -13.98 -14.85 6.77
N ASN A 365 -13.35 -14.89 7.94
CA ASN A 365 -13.05 -13.70 8.72
C ASN A 365 -12.07 -12.76 7.98
N TYR A 366 -11.38 -13.28 6.97
CA TYR A 366 -10.57 -12.47 6.05
C TYR A 366 -11.36 -11.30 5.47
N TYR A 367 -12.66 -11.45 5.18
CA TYR A 367 -13.41 -10.41 4.44
C TYR A 367 -14.03 -9.33 5.32
N ASN A 368 -14.02 -9.44 6.66
CA ASN A 368 -14.70 -8.51 7.55
C ASN A 368 -13.84 -7.99 8.72
N HIS A 369 -12.52 -8.19 8.66
CA HIS A 369 -11.57 -7.78 9.70
C HIS A 369 -10.51 -6.83 9.14
N TRP A 370 -10.92 -5.75 8.50
CA TRP A 370 -10.01 -4.72 8.00
C TRP A 370 -10.15 -3.42 8.78
N MET A 371 -9.03 -2.76 9.05
CA MET A 371 -9.00 -1.51 9.82
C MET A 371 -7.93 -0.56 9.33
N THR A 372 -8.01 0.72 9.68
CA THR A 372 -6.86 1.64 9.54
C THR A 372 -5.77 1.24 10.52
N THR A 373 -4.51 1.58 10.20
CA THR A 373 -3.37 1.27 11.07
C THR A 373 -3.53 1.91 12.47
N ASN A 374 -4.03 3.15 12.53
CA ASN A 374 -4.29 3.84 13.79
C ASN A 374 -5.30 3.09 14.67
N ALA A 375 -6.40 2.64 14.07
CA ALA A 375 -7.44 1.90 14.78
C ALA A 375 -6.94 0.51 15.21
N LEU A 376 -6.12 -0.16 14.39
CA LEU A 376 -5.49 -1.43 14.75
C LEU A 376 -4.54 -1.29 15.95
N VAL A 377 -3.73 -0.24 16.00
CA VAL A 377 -2.85 0.04 17.16
C VAL A 377 -3.69 0.25 18.41
N GLY A 378 -4.70 1.12 18.34
CA GLY A 378 -5.58 1.41 19.47
C GLY A 378 -6.35 0.16 19.96
N LEU A 379 -6.80 -0.70 19.04
CA LEU A 379 -7.42 -1.98 19.36
C LEU A 379 -6.41 -2.92 20.05
N SER A 380 -5.20 -3.05 19.51
CA SER A 380 -4.16 -3.92 20.05
C SER A 380 -3.74 -3.51 21.47
N ASP A 381 -3.60 -2.21 21.70
CA ASP A 381 -3.30 -1.64 23.01
C ASP A 381 -4.46 -1.86 24.00
N THR A 382 -5.70 -1.68 23.52
CA THR A 382 -6.91 -1.96 24.31
C THR A 382 -6.95 -3.40 24.80
N ILE A 383 -6.73 -4.37 23.89
CA ILE A 383 -6.76 -5.80 24.19
C ILE A 383 -5.65 -6.14 25.19
N SER A 384 -4.44 -5.65 24.94
CA SER A 384 -3.28 -5.90 25.80
C SER A 384 -3.48 -5.33 27.21
N ALA A 385 -3.96 -4.09 27.31
CA ALA A 385 -4.22 -3.44 28.59
C ALA A 385 -5.34 -4.16 29.37
N PHE A 386 -6.44 -4.52 28.70
CA PHE A 386 -7.55 -5.22 29.34
C PHE A 386 -7.15 -6.61 29.83
N LEU A 387 -6.48 -7.42 28.99
CA LEU A 387 -6.04 -8.76 29.39
C LEU A 387 -4.93 -8.72 30.45
N GLY A 388 -4.09 -7.68 30.44
CA GLY A 388 -3.13 -7.42 31.51
C GLY A 388 -3.80 -7.16 32.87
N ALA A 389 -4.91 -6.40 32.88
CA ALA A 389 -5.71 -6.16 34.08
C ALA A 389 -6.59 -7.36 34.48
N HIS A 390 -6.94 -8.22 33.51
CA HIS A 390 -7.82 -9.38 33.70
C HIS A 390 -7.23 -10.68 33.14
N PRO A 391 -6.13 -11.22 33.72
CA PRO A 391 -5.45 -12.40 33.17
C PRO A 391 -6.35 -13.64 33.06
N GLY A 392 -7.39 -13.74 33.90
CA GLY A 392 -8.36 -14.83 33.88
C GLY A 392 -9.30 -14.84 32.67
N GLN A 393 -9.39 -13.74 31.90
CA GLN A 393 -10.17 -13.68 30.66
C GLN A 393 -9.54 -14.52 29.55
N GLY A 394 -8.20 -14.55 29.48
CA GLY A 394 -7.43 -15.27 28.46
C GLY A 394 -7.46 -14.63 27.07
N GLN A 395 -8.64 -14.52 26.46
CA GLN A 395 -8.83 -14.04 25.08
C GLN A 395 -10.05 -13.13 24.91
N VAL A 396 -10.03 -12.35 23.82
CA VAL A 396 -11.17 -11.58 23.33
C VAL A 396 -11.62 -12.09 21.96
N ALA A 397 -12.92 -12.08 21.68
CA ALA A 397 -13.45 -12.38 20.35
C ALA A 397 -13.78 -11.08 19.61
N LEU A 398 -13.02 -10.82 18.54
CA LEU A 398 -13.20 -9.69 17.63
C LEU A 398 -14.19 -10.09 16.54
N ASN A 399 -15.19 -9.26 16.32
CA ASN A 399 -16.25 -9.43 15.34
C ASN A 399 -16.10 -8.36 14.25
N ASP A 400 -17.21 -7.77 13.84
CA ASP A 400 -17.31 -6.86 12.70
C ASP A 400 -16.32 -5.70 12.74
N MET A 401 -15.64 -5.52 11.62
CA MET A 401 -14.82 -4.37 11.24
C MET A 401 -15.16 -4.02 9.78
N ALA A 402 -14.22 -3.45 9.01
CA ALA A 402 -14.45 -3.17 7.60
C ALA A 402 -14.22 -4.37 6.67
N LEU A 403 -14.76 -4.23 5.46
CA LEU A 403 -14.36 -4.98 4.26
C LEU A 403 -12.95 -4.54 3.79
N PRO A 404 -12.27 -5.29 2.89
CA PRO A 404 -10.92 -4.96 2.41
C PRO A 404 -10.68 -3.53 1.94
N TYR A 405 -11.67 -2.94 1.28
CA TYR A 405 -11.67 -1.55 0.81
C TYR A 405 -12.68 -0.67 1.57
N GLY A 406 -13.24 -1.17 2.68
CA GLY A 406 -14.29 -0.49 3.42
C GLY A 406 -15.61 -0.40 2.66
N GLY A 407 -16.36 0.67 2.90
CA GLY A 407 -17.70 0.87 2.37
C GLY A 407 -18.77 0.07 3.12
N VAL A 408 -19.96 -0.02 2.52
CA VAL A 408 -21.14 -0.62 3.18
C VAL A 408 -20.92 -2.10 3.54
N PHE A 409 -20.93 -2.41 4.83
CA PHE A 409 -21.06 -3.80 5.31
C PHE A 409 -22.53 -4.24 5.26
N ASP A 410 -22.95 -4.81 4.12
CA ASP A 410 -24.33 -5.12 3.81
C ASP A 410 -24.78 -6.49 4.32
N LEU A 411 -24.95 -6.61 5.64
CA LEU A 411 -25.36 -7.87 6.27
C LEU A 411 -26.71 -8.39 5.76
N ASN A 412 -27.65 -7.48 5.47
CA ASN A 412 -29.02 -7.81 5.08
C ASN A 412 -29.18 -8.07 3.58
N ARG A 413 -28.14 -7.80 2.78
CA ARG A 413 -28.20 -7.75 1.33
C ARG A 413 -29.29 -6.76 0.94
N ASN A 414 -29.10 -5.47 1.12
CA ASN A 414 -29.99 -4.41 0.63
C ASN A 414 -29.23 -3.08 0.43
N TRP A 415 -27.90 -3.13 0.42
CA TRP A 415 -26.96 -2.02 0.35
C TRP A 415 -27.15 -0.96 1.43
N THR A 416 -27.69 -1.38 2.58
CA THR A 416 -27.78 -0.52 3.78
C THR A 416 -26.90 -1.08 4.87
N SER A 417 -26.05 -0.22 5.43
CA SER A 417 -25.23 -0.59 6.59
C SER A 417 -26.06 -0.37 7.85
N PRO A 418 -26.26 -1.39 8.70
CA PRO A 418 -26.81 -1.15 10.03
C PRO A 418 -25.82 -0.37 10.91
N HIS A 419 -24.53 -0.27 10.53
CA HIS A 419 -23.44 0.31 11.32
C HIS A 419 -22.47 1.13 10.44
N VAL A 420 -22.81 2.38 10.17
CA VAL A 420 -22.03 3.31 9.32
C VAL A 420 -20.60 3.59 9.80
N SER A 421 -20.27 3.28 11.05
CA SER A 421 -18.96 3.51 11.66
C SER A 421 -17.90 2.51 11.22
N HIS A 422 -18.30 1.32 10.77
CA HIS A 422 -17.39 0.25 10.31
C HIS A 422 -16.88 0.49 8.88
N ASP A 423 -17.61 1.23 8.06
CA ASP A 423 -17.29 1.45 6.64
C ASP A 423 -15.88 2.01 6.38
N PHE A 424 -15.29 2.73 7.34
CA PHE A 424 -13.98 3.37 7.21
C PHE A 424 -12.82 2.52 7.76
N GLY A 425 -13.09 1.35 8.33
CA GLY A 425 -12.07 0.57 9.05
C GLY A 425 -11.63 1.21 10.37
N THR A 426 -12.42 2.13 10.91
CA THR A 426 -12.10 2.82 12.17
C THR A 426 -12.72 2.18 13.40
N ALA A 427 -13.54 1.15 13.23
CA ALA A 427 -14.32 0.56 14.31
C ALA A 427 -14.18 -0.96 14.36
N ALA A 428 -14.33 -1.50 15.57
CA ALA A 428 -14.32 -2.92 15.83
C ALA A 428 -15.37 -3.28 16.88
N ASP A 429 -16.11 -4.35 16.62
CA ASP A 429 -17.04 -4.93 17.59
C ASP A 429 -16.38 -6.07 18.35
N VAL A 430 -16.55 -6.06 19.67
CA VAL A 430 -16.01 -7.10 20.56
C VAL A 430 -17.17 -7.85 21.18
N ARG A 431 -17.15 -9.17 21.06
CA ARG A 431 -18.20 -10.05 21.56
C ARG A 431 -18.42 -9.85 23.06
N GLY A 432 -19.66 -9.62 23.47
CA GLY A 432 -20.07 -9.41 24.87
C GLY A 432 -21.24 -10.29 25.30
N ASN A 433 -21.48 -11.41 24.60
CA ASN A 433 -22.51 -12.38 24.95
C ASN A 433 -21.95 -13.51 25.85
N THR A 434 -22.57 -14.69 25.85
CA THR A 434 -22.18 -15.85 26.68
C THR A 434 -21.26 -16.85 25.96
N ALA A 435 -20.91 -16.60 24.69
CA ALA A 435 -20.08 -17.50 23.92
C ALA A 435 -18.58 -17.36 24.27
N GLN A 436 -17.77 -18.26 23.72
CA GLN A 436 -16.33 -18.30 23.98
C GLN A 436 -15.66 -16.95 23.67
N ALA A 437 -14.71 -16.58 24.55
CA ALA A 437 -13.91 -15.36 24.50
C ALA A 437 -14.74 -14.05 24.50
N ALA A 438 -16.02 -14.11 24.88
CA ALA A 438 -16.81 -12.92 25.10
C ALA A 438 -16.36 -12.18 26.37
N ILE A 439 -16.45 -10.85 26.36
CA ILE A 439 -16.25 -10.03 27.56
C ILE A 439 -17.47 -10.20 28.49
N PRO A 440 -17.29 -10.76 29.71
CA PRO A 440 -18.39 -10.97 30.64
C PRO A 440 -19.07 -9.65 30.99
N VAL A 441 -20.39 -9.68 31.19
CA VAL A 441 -21.22 -8.50 31.53
C VAL A 441 -20.61 -7.64 32.64
N SER A 442 -20.01 -8.26 33.66
CA SER A 442 -19.37 -7.57 34.78
C SER A 442 -18.12 -6.76 34.41
N LEU A 443 -17.46 -7.07 33.28
CA LEU A 443 -16.23 -6.44 32.82
C LEU A 443 -16.41 -5.52 31.60
N GLN A 444 -17.60 -5.46 31.01
CA GLN A 444 -17.79 -4.72 29.75
C GLN A 444 -17.62 -3.21 29.91
N GLU A 445 -18.05 -2.63 31.03
CA GLU A 445 -17.80 -1.20 31.27
C GLU A 445 -16.31 -0.93 31.44
N GLN A 446 -15.55 -1.86 32.03
CA GLN A 446 -14.10 -1.74 32.11
C GLN A 446 -13.46 -1.82 30.71
N TYR A 447 -13.87 -2.78 29.88
CA TYR A 447 -13.38 -2.88 28.50
C TYR A 447 -13.70 -1.62 27.69
N ARG A 448 -14.94 -1.11 27.78
CA ARG A 448 -15.38 0.12 27.12
C ARG A 448 -14.52 1.32 27.53
N GLN A 449 -14.19 1.45 28.81
CA GLN A 449 -13.29 2.50 29.30
C GLN A 449 -11.85 2.30 28.82
N THR A 450 -11.37 1.06 28.75
CA THR A 450 -10.06 0.73 28.19
C THR A 450 -9.96 1.16 26.72
N CYS A 451 -11.02 1.00 25.92
CA CYS A 451 -11.03 1.53 24.54
C CYS A 451 -10.79 3.05 24.51
N LEU A 452 -11.53 3.80 25.33
CA LEU A 452 -11.40 5.27 25.40
C LEU A 452 -10.01 5.71 25.89
N GLN A 453 -9.43 4.97 26.84
CA GLN A 453 -8.08 5.24 27.35
C GLN A 453 -7.00 5.00 26.30
N ASN A 454 -7.24 4.07 25.35
CA ASN A 454 -6.33 3.76 24.25
C ASN A 454 -6.79 4.42 22.93
N GLY A 455 -7.28 5.65 23.03
CA GLY A 455 -7.48 6.53 21.88
C GLY A 455 -8.78 6.34 21.10
N ALA A 456 -9.71 5.49 21.54
CA ALA A 456 -11.02 5.43 20.91
C ALA A 456 -11.75 6.77 21.13
N ILE A 457 -12.26 7.35 20.05
CA ILE A 457 -13.07 8.58 20.07
C ILE A 457 -14.52 8.31 20.48
N ASP A 458 -14.94 7.05 20.38
CA ASP A 458 -16.25 6.58 20.78
C ASP A 458 -16.19 5.11 21.20
N ALA A 459 -16.88 4.76 22.29
CA ALA A 459 -16.98 3.39 22.75
C ALA A 459 -18.29 3.14 23.50
N ARG A 460 -19.05 2.12 23.09
CA ARG A 460 -20.41 1.85 23.56
C ARG A 460 -20.62 0.37 23.83
N ILE A 461 -21.47 0.08 24.81
CA ILE A 461 -22.01 -1.28 24.99
C ILE A 461 -23.35 -1.30 24.26
N GLU A 462 -23.43 -2.09 23.21
CA GLU A 462 -24.60 -2.15 22.37
C GLU A 462 -25.39 -3.44 22.61
N TYR A 463 -26.70 -3.31 22.45
CA TYR A 463 -27.65 -4.40 22.41
C TYR A 463 -28.26 -4.38 21.01
N ALA A 464 -28.16 -5.46 20.25
CA ALA A 464 -28.67 -5.44 18.88
C ALA A 464 -30.17 -5.08 18.86
N THR A 465 -30.53 -4.16 17.98
CA THR A 465 -31.92 -3.79 17.72
C THR A 465 -32.68 -4.90 16.99
N PRO A 466 -34.01 -5.02 17.18
CA PRO A 466 -34.83 -5.95 16.40
C PRO A 466 -34.74 -5.62 14.90
N GLY A 467 -34.27 -6.56 14.07
CA GLY A 467 -34.17 -6.40 12.61
C GLY A 467 -32.82 -6.77 12.02
N ASP A 468 -31.77 -6.78 12.84
CA ASP A 468 -30.53 -7.46 12.52
C ASP A 468 -30.83 -8.98 12.66
N THR A 469 -30.67 -9.80 11.62
CA THR A 469 -30.98 -11.25 11.66
C THR A 469 -29.79 -12.08 11.22
N ASP A 470 -28.70 -12.03 11.99
CA ASP A 470 -27.79 -13.17 12.06
C ASP A 470 -28.50 -14.32 12.77
N GLY A 471 -28.65 -15.44 12.08
CA GLY A 471 -29.48 -16.61 12.41
C GLY A 471 -29.13 -17.40 13.67
N TYR A 472 -28.74 -16.74 14.78
CA TYR A 472 -28.55 -17.35 16.09
C TYR A 472 -29.79 -17.19 16.96
N VAL A 473 -30.68 -18.18 16.89
CA VAL A 473 -31.81 -18.32 17.80
C VAL A 473 -31.31 -18.96 19.09
N GLN A 474 -31.25 -18.17 20.16
CA GLN A 474 -31.37 -18.46 21.61
C GLN A 474 -30.48 -17.51 22.44
N ASP A 475 -31.02 -16.31 22.69
CA ASP A 475 -30.67 -15.30 23.72
C ASP A 475 -29.28 -14.58 23.77
N PRO A 476 -28.71 -13.94 22.70
CA PRO A 476 -27.46 -13.17 22.94
C PRO A 476 -26.97 -12.19 21.81
N ARG A 477 -27.17 -10.87 21.89
CA ARG A 477 -26.43 -9.91 21.03
C ARG A 477 -26.01 -8.65 21.76
N ARG A 478 -25.11 -8.84 22.71
CA ARG A 478 -24.41 -7.77 23.40
C ARG A 478 -22.98 -7.73 22.88
N HIS A 479 -22.53 -6.59 22.41
CA HIS A 479 -21.15 -6.37 21.99
C HIS A 479 -20.67 -5.02 22.50
N ILE A 480 -19.36 -4.82 22.49
CA ILE A 480 -18.74 -3.54 22.81
C ILE A 480 -18.22 -2.99 21.48
N HIS A 481 -18.77 -1.86 21.06
CA HIS A 481 -18.33 -1.12 19.89
C HIS A 481 -17.22 -0.17 20.32
N CYS A 482 -16.06 -0.22 19.65
CA CYS A 482 -14.97 0.74 19.86
C CYS A 482 -14.57 1.35 18.52
N ARG A 483 -14.48 2.68 18.47
CA ARG A 483 -14.16 3.45 17.26
C ARG A 483 -13.05 4.45 17.53
N TRP A 484 -12.05 4.45 16.66
CA TRP A 484 -10.92 5.36 16.66
C TRP A 484 -11.07 6.46 15.59
N ALA A 485 -10.23 7.49 15.67
CA ALA A 485 -10.13 8.47 14.58
C ALA A 485 -9.47 7.82 13.36
N TYR A 486 -9.78 8.36 12.17
CA TYR A 486 -9.12 7.98 10.92
C TYR A 486 -7.62 8.31 10.99
#